data_AF-A0A8V0X848-F1
#
_entry.id   AF-A0A8V0X848-F1
#
_cell.length_a   1.000
_cell.length_b   1.000
_cell.length_c   1.000
_cell.angle_alpha   90.00
_cell.angle_beta   90.00
_cell.angle_gamma   90.00
#
_symmetry.space_group_name_H-M   'P 1'
#
loop_
_entity.id
_entity.type
_entity.pdbx_description
1 polymer ?
#
loop_
_entity_poly.entity_id
_entity_poly.type
_entity_poly.pdbx_seq_one_letter_code
_entity_poly.pdbx_strand_id
1 'polypeptide(L)'
;MLSSCCAPGCAGRAGKLQCRVSDQETNGKNTASNPNDFSDPVYKEIAMTNGYINRMTRDELRSTLAEFKLDTRGVKDVLKKRLKNYYKKQKLMQKEPVNGDSYYDYICVVDFEATCEEGNPPEFIHEIIEFPVVLLNTHTLEIEDTFQQYVKPEINPKLSEFCVGLTGITQDIVDKADTFPQVLQNVVDWMRQRELGTKYSYCMLTDGSWDMSKFLNIQCRVSRIKHPSFAKKWINIRKSYGNFYKVPRNQTKLMIMLEKLGMSYDGRPHSGLDDSKNIARIAIRMLQDGCQLRVNEKMHAGQLMTVSSSTPLEGAPAPQMPRYRN
;
A
#
# COMPACT_ATOMS: atom_id res chain seq x y z
N MET A 1 0.90 -73.07 17.81
CA MET A 1 1.92 -73.22 18.87
C MET A 1 2.62 -71.88 19.02
N LEU A 2 2.25 -71.14 20.07
CA LEU A 2 3.13 -70.70 21.18
C LEU A 2 4.11 -69.59 20.74
N SER A 3 3.85 -68.33 21.11
CA SER A 3 4.22 -67.70 22.41
C SER A 3 5.74 -67.50 22.48
N SER A 4 6.32 -66.33 22.75
CA SER A 4 6.35 -65.64 24.05
C SER A 4 7.50 -64.61 23.95
N CYS A 5 7.30 -63.34 24.26
CA CYS A 5 7.81 -62.63 25.46
C CYS A 5 9.27 -62.96 25.89
N CYS A 6 10.12 -61.93 26.01
CA CYS A 6 10.70 -61.44 27.28
C CYS A 6 11.99 -60.59 27.08
N ALA A 7 12.00 -59.38 27.67
CA ALA A 7 13.20 -58.71 28.21
C ALA A 7 13.75 -59.53 29.42
N PRO A 8 14.87 -59.23 30.15
CA PRO A 8 15.55 -57.93 30.39
C PRO A 8 17.09 -58.03 30.62
N GLY A 9 17.74 -56.98 31.16
CA GLY A 9 18.81 -57.17 32.15
C GLY A 9 20.21 -56.56 31.93
N CYS A 10 20.40 -55.34 32.46
CA CYS A 10 21.52 -54.78 33.24
C CYS A 10 22.95 -55.42 33.29
N ALA A 11 23.93 -54.50 33.14
CA ALA A 11 25.05 -54.17 34.06
C ALA A 11 26.52 -54.57 33.72
N GLY A 12 27.43 -53.56 33.83
CA GLY A 12 28.85 -53.70 34.24
C GLY A 12 29.92 -53.12 33.29
N ARG A 13 30.16 -51.79 33.26
CA ARG A 13 31.31 -51.03 33.85
C ARG A 13 32.75 -51.37 33.38
N ALA A 14 33.39 -50.40 32.69
CA ALA A 14 34.66 -49.70 33.02
C ALA A 14 35.05 -48.79 31.83
N GLY A 15 35.62 -47.59 31.94
CA GLY A 15 36.19 -46.88 33.06
C GLY A 15 36.09 -45.35 32.92
N LYS A 16 36.41 -44.67 34.01
CA LYS A 16 36.39 -43.22 34.23
C LYS A 16 37.65 -42.56 33.65
N LEU A 17 37.51 -41.36 33.12
CA LEU A 17 38.36 -40.22 33.49
C LEU A 17 37.51 -38.95 33.40
N GLN A 18 37.45 -38.26 34.54
CA GLN A 18 36.59 -37.13 34.84
C GLN A 18 37.51 -36.02 35.34
N CYS A 19 37.47 -34.84 34.72
CA CYS A 19 37.94 -33.61 35.34
C CYS A 19 36.76 -32.65 35.43
N ARG A 20 36.46 -32.21 36.66
CA ARG A 20 35.44 -31.22 37.05
C ARG A 20 36.07 -29.82 37.04
N VAL A 21 35.43 -28.87 36.34
CA VAL A 21 34.67 -27.70 36.83
C VAL A 21 35.51 -26.53 37.38
N SER A 22 35.35 -25.35 36.76
CA SER A 22 35.15 -24.07 37.43
C SER A 22 34.31 -23.13 36.56
N ASP A 23 33.45 -22.37 37.22
CA ASP A 23 32.36 -21.53 36.71
C ASP A 23 32.78 -20.25 35.94
N GLN A 24 31.74 -19.62 35.37
CA GLN A 24 31.61 -18.22 34.92
C GLN A 24 32.17 -17.85 33.54
N GLU A 25 31.27 -17.66 32.57
CA GLU A 25 30.89 -16.32 32.10
C GLU A 25 29.74 -16.43 31.06
N THR A 26 28.54 -16.13 31.51
CA THR A 26 27.42 -15.77 30.62
C THR A 26 27.55 -14.30 30.26
N ASN A 27 27.99 -13.95 29.05
CA ASN A 27 27.51 -12.71 28.42
C ASN A 27 27.75 -12.67 26.92
N GLY A 28 26.71 -12.30 26.17
CA GLY A 28 26.75 -12.19 24.72
C GLY A 28 25.38 -12.35 24.06
N LYS A 29 24.30 -11.92 24.72
CA LYS A 29 23.03 -11.70 24.01
C LYS A 29 23.24 -10.47 23.12
N ASN A 30 23.42 -10.68 21.83
CA ASN A 30 23.15 -9.66 20.81
C ASN A 30 21.65 -9.33 20.88
N THR A 31 21.30 -8.34 21.69
CA THR A 31 19.98 -7.72 21.70
C THR A 31 19.83 -6.94 20.40
N ALA A 32 19.10 -7.51 19.45
CA ALA A 32 18.51 -6.72 18.38
C ALA A 32 17.68 -5.60 19.04
N SER A 33 18.01 -4.34 18.73
CA SER A 33 17.31 -3.16 19.22
C SER A 33 15.85 -3.24 18.76
N ASN A 34 14.94 -3.21 19.73
CA ASN A 34 13.51 -3.21 19.43
C ASN A 34 13.18 -1.83 18.84
N PRO A 35 12.65 -1.71 17.60
CA PRO A 35 12.41 -0.41 16.95
C PRO A 35 11.39 0.49 17.67
N ASN A 36 10.75 -0.02 18.73
CA ASN A 36 9.82 0.69 19.61
C ASN A 36 10.41 1.09 20.98
N ASP A 37 11.73 0.98 21.19
CA ASP A 37 12.35 1.48 22.41
C ASP A 37 12.54 3.01 22.34
N PHE A 38 11.53 3.74 22.80
CA PHE A 38 11.55 5.22 22.87
C PHE A 38 12.32 5.76 24.09
N SER A 39 12.98 4.91 24.87
CA SER A 39 13.77 5.35 26.03
C SER A 39 15.07 6.07 25.65
N ASP A 40 15.48 5.95 24.38
CA ASP A 40 16.70 6.52 23.85
C ASP A 40 16.73 8.07 23.94
N PRO A 41 17.83 8.68 24.42
CA PRO A 41 17.99 10.13 24.46
C PRO A 41 17.73 10.84 23.12
N VAL A 42 18.00 10.19 21.98
CA VAL A 42 17.76 10.77 20.64
C VAL A 42 16.29 11.15 20.45
N TYR A 43 15.35 10.38 21.03
CA TYR A 43 13.92 10.68 20.94
C TYR A 43 13.52 11.91 21.75
N LYS A 44 14.21 12.19 22.87
CA LYS A 44 13.99 13.45 23.62
C LYS A 44 14.42 14.64 22.77
N GLU A 45 15.53 14.54 22.06
CA GLU A 45 15.95 15.62 21.17
C GLU A 45 15.02 15.79 19.97
N ILE A 46 14.57 14.69 19.36
CA ILE A 46 13.57 14.72 18.28
C ILE A 46 12.28 15.41 18.79
N ALA A 47 11.85 15.13 20.02
CA ALA A 47 10.69 15.76 20.62
C ALA A 47 10.89 17.28 20.80
N MET A 48 12.07 17.72 21.27
CA MET A 48 12.40 19.15 21.38
C MET A 48 12.41 19.84 20.01
N THR A 49 13.05 19.24 18.99
CA THR A 49 13.05 19.74 17.61
C THR A 49 11.62 19.83 17.05
N ASN A 50 10.79 18.82 17.27
CA ASN A 50 9.37 18.83 16.88
C ASN A 50 8.59 19.97 17.55
N GLY A 51 8.88 20.25 18.82
CA GLY A 51 8.30 21.37 19.56
C GLY A 51 8.67 22.73 18.95
N TYR A 52 9.93 22.90 18.54
CA TYR A 52 10.37 24.11 17.83
C TYR A 52 9.65 24.26 16.49
N ILE A 53 9.63 23.21 15.65
CA ILE A 53 8.97 23.23 14.34
C ILE A 53 7.46 23.54 14.45
N ASN A 54 6.81 23.12 15.54
CA ASN A 54 5.39 23.44 15.77
C ASN A 54 5.11 24.94 15.89
N ARG A 55 6.08 25.71 16.42
CA ARG A 55 5.96 27.15 16.64
C ARG A 55 6.34 28.00 15.43
N MET A 56 7.03 27.42 14.45
CA MET A 56 7.42 28.14 13.23
C MET A 56 6.20 28.63 12.43
N THR A 57 6.35 29.81 11.84
CA THR A 57 5.49 30.40 10.83
C THR A 57 5.62 29.65 9.50
N ARG A 58 4.72 29.92 8.55
CA ARG A 58 4.79 29.26 7.24
C ARG A 58 6.06 29.67 6.47
N ASP A 59 6.47 30.93 6.58
CA ASP A 59 7.60 31.44 5.81
C ASP A 59 8.94 30.97 6.39
N GLU A 60 9.06 30.88 7.73
CA GLU A 60 10.21 30.23 8.37
C GLU A 60 10.33 28.76 7.94
N LEU A 61 9.22 28.01 7.92
CA LEU A 61 9.22 26.62 7.46
C LEU A 61 9.71 26.51 6.01
N ARG A 62 9.24 27.40 5.12
CA ARG A 62 9.67 27.42 3.71
C ARG A 62 11.15 27.77 3.58
N SER A 63 11.63 28.76 4.33
CA SER A 63 13.05 29.15 4.34
C SER A 63 13.93 27.98 4.77
N THR A 64 13.62 27.35 5.91
CA THR A 64 14.40 26.21 6.41
C THR A 64 14.33 25.00 5.47
N LEU A 65 13.18 24.71 4.86
CA LEU A 65 13.08 23.65 3.86
C LEU A 65 13.95 23.96 2.62
N ALA A 66 13.96 25.22 2.16
CA ALA A 66 14.77 25.65 1.02
C ALA A 66 16.28 25.51 1.30
N GLU A 67 16.73 25.85 2.51
CA GLU A 67 18.12 25.67 2.96
C GLU A 67 18.58 24.20 2.83
N PHE A 68 17.68 23.26 3.12
CA PHE A 68 17.94 21.82 2.96
C PHE A 68 17.64 21.27 1.56
N LYS A 69 17.35 22.14 0.58
CA LYS A 69 16.96 21.77 -0.79
C LYS A 69 15.75 20.82 -0.84
N LEU A 70 14.88 20.95 0.15
CA LEU A 70 13.61 20.23 0.19
C LEU A 70 12.53 21.05 -0.51
N ASP A 71 11.52 20.37 -1.03
CA ASP A 71 10.37 21.03 -1.62
C ASP A 71 9.67 21.96 -0.60
N THR A 72 9.31 23.16 -1.05
CA THR A 72 8.71 24.21 -0.21
C THR A 72 7.22 24.44 -0.48
N ARG A 73 6.58 23.60 -1.29
CA ARG A 73 5.17 23.69 -1.67
C ARG A 73 4.27 22.98 -0.66
N GLY A 74 3.01 23.42 -0.64
CA GLY A 74 1.96 22.88 0.20
C GLY A 74 1.59 23.76 1.40
N VAL A 75 0.57 23.32 2.12
CA VAL A 75 0.06 24.03 3.31
C VAL A 75 0.99 23.88 4.51
N LYS A 76 0.80 24.72 5.54
CA LYS A 76 1.64 24.78 6.74
C LYS A 76 1.86 23.40 7.39
N ASP A 77 0.83 22.57 7.48
CA ASP A 77 0.93 21.24 8.12
C ASP A 77 1.78 20.25 7.31
N VAL A 78 1.72 20.32 5.98
CA VAL A 78 2.57 19.55 5.07
C VAL A 78 4.03 19.94 5.27
N LEU A 79 4.33 21.25 5.27
CA LEU A 79 5.70 21.77 5.49
C LEU A 79 6.25 21.37 6.86
N LYS A 80 5.43 21.48 7.93
CA LYS A 80 5.78 21.01 9.27
C LYS A 80 6.13 19.53 9.26
N LYS A 81 5.28 18.70 8.65
CA LYS A 81 5.45 17.25 8.67
C LYS A 81 6.73 16.82 7.95
N ARG A 82 7.00 17.43 6.79
CA ARG A 82 8.22 17.26 6.00
C ARG A 82 9.47 17.61 6.80
N LEU A 83 9.51 18.81 7.39
CA LEU A 83 10.68 19.25 8.15
C LEU A 83 10.94 18.36 9.38
N LYS A 84 9.89 17.97 10.11
CA LYS A 84 10.02 17.05 11.25
C LYS A 84 10.61 15.71 10.85
N ASN A 85 10.13 15.15 9.74
CA ASN A 85 10.60 13.85 9.27
C ASN A 85 12.03 13.94 8.73
N TYR A 86 12.41 15.04 8.07
CA TYR A 86 13.80 15.29 7.67
C TYR A 86 14.74 15.26 8.88
N TYR A 87 14.47 16.06 9.91
CA TYR A 87 15.30 16.06 11.13
C TYR A 87 15.30 14.71 11.84
N LYS A 88 14.14 14.03 11.92
CA LYS A 88 14.07 12.68 12.48
C LYS A 88 15.01 11.72 11.74
N LYS A 89 15.00 11.74 10.40
CA LYS A 89 15.85 10.90 9.56
C LYS A 89 17.33 11.21 9.80
N GLN A 90 17.72 12.49 9.80
CA GLN A 90 19.11 12.90 10.05
C GLN A 90 19.62 12.41 11.41
N LYS A 91 18.83 12.61 12.49
CA LYS A 91 19.24 12.19 13.84
C LYS A 91 19.35 10.68 14.02
N LEU A 92 18.46 9.91 13.39
CA LEU A 92 18.52 8.44 13.47
C LEU A 92 19.65 7.86 12.62
N MET A 93 19.89 8.40 11.42
CA MET A 93 20.98 7.95 10.54
C MET A 93 22.37 8.19 11.13
N GLN A 94 22.54 9.21 11.97
CA GLN A 94 23.80 9.48 12.67
C GLN A 94 24.14 8.40 13.73
N LYS A 95 23.18 7.55 14.12
CA LYS A 95 23.35 6.60 15.25
C LYS A 95 23.48 5.15 14.81
N GLU A 96 22.63 4.67 13.90
CA GLU A 96 22.72 3.32 13.34
C GLU A 96 22.27 3.34 11.87
N PRO A 97 22.94 2.61 10.95
CA PRO A 97 22.36 2.30 9.66
C PRO A 97 21.08 1.50 9.93
N VAL A 98 19.93 2.07 9.58
CA VAL A 98 18.63 1.42 9.75
C VAL A 98 18.70 0.07 9.04
N ASN A 99 18.74 -1.03 9.82
CA ASN A 99 18.63 -2.37 9.28
C ASN A 99 17.32 -2.43 8.48
N GLY A 100 17.45 -2.65 7.18
CA GLY A 100 16.36 -2.52 6.23
C GLY A 100 15.33 -3.61 6.42
N ASP A 101 14.27 -3.32 7.18
CA ASP A 101 12.99 -3.97 6.93
C ASP A 101 12.69 -3.76 5.44
N SER A 102 12.62 -4.85 4.66
CA SER A 102 12.39 -4.75 3.22
C SER A 102 11.05 -4.09 2.99
N TYR A 103 11.08 -2.81 2.59
CA TYR A 103 9.90 -2.10 2.13
C TYR A 103 9.44 -2.71 0.79
N TYR A 104 8.22 -2.40 0.35
CA TYR A 104 7.76 -2.88 -0.96
C TYR A 104 8.69 -2.35 -2.05
N ASP A 105 9.12 -3.17 -2.99
CA ASP A 105 9.86 -2.72 -4.17
C ASP A 105 8.95 -1.90 -5.09
N TYR A 106 7.68 -2.33 -5.20
CA TYR A 106 6.68 -1.68 -6.04
C TYR A 106 5.36 -1.40 -5.34
N ILE A 107 4.67 -0.35 -5.80
CA ILE A 107 3.27 -0.06 -5.49
C ILE A 107 2.49 -0.09 -6.80
N CYS A 108 1.46 -0.93 -6.87
CA CYS A 108 0.51 -0.97 -7.99
C CYS A 108 -0.70 -0.10 -7.65
N VAL A 109 -0.78 1.07 -8.27
CA VAL A 109 -1.89 2.01 -8.08
C VAL A 109 -3.01 1.67 -9.06
N VAL A 110 -4.25 1.58 -8.55
CA VAL A 110 -5.45 1.26 -9.32
C VAL A 110 -6.56 2.24 -8.93
N ASP A 111 -7.29 2.73 -9.94
CA ASP A 111 -8.50 3.52 -9.77
C ASP A 111 -9.49 3.12 -10.86
N PHE A 112 -10.54 2.37 -10.50
CA PHE A 112 -11.48 1.85 -11.49
C PHE A 112 -12.48 2.92 -11.91
N GLU A 113 -12.77 2.99 -13.20
CA GLU A 113 -14.03 3.58 -13.66
C GLU A 113 -15.10 2.50 -13.77
N ALA A 114 -16.33 2.86 -13.44
CA ALA A 114 -17.47 1.96 -13.44
C ALA A 114 -18.70 2.62 -14.06
N THR A 115 -19.62 1.80 -14.57
CA THR A 115 -20.95 2.25 -14.98
C THR A 115 -21.62 2.98 -13.81
N CYS A 116 -22.35 4.06 -14.12
CA CYS A 116 -23.04 4.87 -13.13
C CYS A 116 -24.24 5.62 -13.72
N GLU A 117 -25.11 6.11 -12.85
CA GLU A 117 -26.24 6.96 -13.19
C GLU A 117 -26.24 8.24 -12.35
N GLU A 118 -26.89 9.28 -12.88
CA GLU A 118 -27.08 10.53 -12.16
C GLU A 118 -27.82 10.30 -10.85
N GLY A 119 -27.42 11.03 -9.80
CA GLY A 119 -27.98 10.84 -8.45
C GLY A 119 -27.44 9.62 -7.69
N ASN A 120 -26.61 8.78 -8.32
CA ASN A 120 -25.97 7.60 -7.72
C ASN A 120 -26.98 6.70 -6.96
N PRO A 121 -27.99 6.12 -7.66
CA PRO A 121 -29.01 5.30 -7.05
C PRO A 121 -28.40 4.10 -6.30
N PRO A 122 -28.84 3.80 -5.06
CA PRO A 122 -28.17 2.84 -4.19
C PRO A 122 -28.23 1.39 -4.69
N GLU A 123 -29.29 1.03 -5.42
CA GLU A 123 -29.50 -0.32 -5.97
C GLU A 123 -28.86 -0.51 -7.35
N PHE A 124 -28.18 0.50 -7.90
CA PHE A 124 -27.53 0.40 -9.19
C PHE A 124 -26.37 -0.60 -9.16
N ILE A 125 -26.40 -1.56 -10.09
CA ILE A 125 -25.35 -2.58 -10.21
C ILE A 125 -24.23 -2.01 -11.07
N HIS A 126 -23.20 -1.52 -10.40
CA HIS A 126 -21.98 -1.04 -11.05
C HIS A 126 -21.19 -2.19 -11.70
N GLU A 127 -20.67 -1.93 -12.90
CA GLU A 127 -19.73 -2.79 -13.61
C GLU A 127 -18.48 -1.97 -13.95
N ILE A 128 -17.29 -2.54 -13.77
CA ILE A 128 -16.03 -1.90 -14.14
C ILE A 128 -16.00 -1.72 -15.66
N ILE A 129 -15.64 -0.52 -16.12
CA ILE A 129 -15.51 -0.15 -17.54
C ILE A 129 -14.12 0.35 -17.92
N GLU A 130 -13.26 0.64 -16.93
CA GLU A 130 -11.83 0.90 -17.12
C GLU A 130 -11.04 0.20 -16.02
N PHE A 131 -9.96 -0.50 -16.40
CA PHE A 131 -9.03 -1.16 -15.49
C PHE A 131 -7.60 -0.61 -15.73
N PRO A 132 -7.22 0.49 -15.08
CA PRO A 132 -5.86 1.00 -15.12
C PRO A 132 -4.98 0.37 -14.03
N VAL A 133 -3.69 0.25 -14.28
CA VAL A 133 -2.67 -0.06 -13.27
C VAL A 133 -1.45 0.82 -13.53
N VAL A 134 -0.99 1.54 -12.51
CA VAL A 134 0.27 2.32 -12.56
C VAL A 134 1.29 1.67 -11.64
N LEU A 135 2.46 1.33 -12.18
CA LEU A 135 3.55 0.70 -11.44
C LEU A 135 4.54 1.76 -10.94
N LEU A 136 4.56 1.99 -9.62
CA LEU A 136 5.50 2.88 -8.95
C LEU A 136 6.64 2.07 -8.34
N ASN A 137 7.89 2.33 -8.75
CA ASN A 137 9.08 1.82 -8.08
C ASN A 137 9.39 2.68 -6.85
N THR A 138 9.47 2.07 -5.66
CA THR A 138 9.66 2.81 -4.41
C THR A 138 11.11 3.23 -4.15
N HIS A 139 12.07 2.59 -4.83
CA HIS A 139 13.49 2.89 -4.73
C HIS A 139 13.86 4.11 -5.57
N THR A 140 13.40 4.14 -6.83
CA THR A 140 13.65 5.25 -7.76
C THR A 140 12.65 6.39 -7.59
N LEU A 141 11.46 6.08 -7.04
CA LEU A 141 10.31 7.00 -6.94
C LEU A 141 9.80 7.46 -8.30
N GLU A 142 9.91 6.58 -9.30
CA GLU A 142 9.44 6.80 -10.66
C GLU A 142 8.30 5.85 -11.02
N ILE A 143 7.41 6.32 -11.89
CA ILE A 143 6.42 5.45 -12.54
C ILE A 143 7.17 4.72 -13.66
N GLU A 144 7.36 3.42 -13.50
CA GLU A 144 8.11 2.61 -14.48
C GLU A 144 7.22 2.07 -15.59
N ASP A 145 5.93 1.92 -15.32
CA ASP A 145 5.00 1.35 -16.28
C ASP A 145 3.55 1.72 -16.02
N THR A 146 2.74 1.63 -17.06
CA THR A 146 1.30 1.84 -17.01
C THR A 146 0.57 0.83 -17.88
N PHE A 147 -0.52 0.30 -17.35
CA PHE A 147 -1.48 -0.54 -18.07
C PHE A 147 -2.82 0.15 -18.07
N GLN A 148 -3.54 0.06 -19.19
CA GLN A 148 -4.91 0.55 -19.30
C GLN A 148 -5.67 -0.36 -20.27
N GLN A 149 -6.79 -0.90 -19.82
CA GLN A 149 -7.76 -1.55 -20.69
C GLN A 149 -9.17 -1.13 -20.29
N TYR A 150 -10.02 -0.93 -21.28
CA TYR A 150 -11.45 -0.78 -21.08
C TYR A 150 -12.11 -2.15 -20.94
N VAL A 151 -13.25 -2.18 -20.28
CA VAL A 151 -13.99 -3.39 -19.97
C VAL A 151 -15.41 -3.25 -20.51
N LYS A 152 -15.90 -4.29 -21.18
CA LYS A 152 -17.27 -4.36 -21.67
C LYS A 152 -18.23 -4.77 -20.55
N PRO A 153 -19.20 -3.91 -20.16
CA PRO A 153 -20.24 -4.27 -19.21
C PRO A 153 -21.27 -5.21 -19.87
N GLU A 154 -21.79 -6.17 -19.10
CA GLU A 154 -22.71 -7.22 -19.58
C GLU A 154 -24.11 -7.11 -18.95
N ILE A 155 -24.25 -6.52 -17.76
CA ILE A 155 -25.54 -6.30 -17.09
C ILE A 155 -26.20 -5.02 -17.61
N ASN A 156 -25.44 -3.92 -17.64
CA ASN A 156 -25.86 -2.61 -18.12
C ASN A 156 -24.97 -2.20 -19.30
N PRO A 157 -25.11 -2.83 -20.48
CA PRO A 157 -24.19 -2.64 -21.60
C PRO A 157 -24.24 -1.25 -22.24
N LYS A 158 -25.32 -0.49 -21.99
CA LYS A 158 -25.48 0.89 -22.47
C LYS A 158 -25.11 1.88 -21.37
N LEU A 159 -24.08 2.68 -21.63
CA LEU A 159 -23.64 3.72 -20.71
C LEU A 159 -24.68 4.84 -20.66
N SER A 160 -24.96 5.36 -19.46
CA SER A 160 -25.79 6.55 -19.31
C SER A 160 -25.05 7.79 -19.84
N GLU A 161 -25.80 8.82 -20.25
CA GLU A 161 -25.21 10.10 -20.67
C GLU A 161 -24.36 10.72 -19.54
N PHE A 162 -24.81 10.58 -18.29
CA PHE A 162 -24.06 11.01 -17.11
C PHE A 162 -22.70 10.28 -17.00
N CYS A 163 -22.69 8.96 -17.17
CA CYS A 163 -21.46 8.16 -17.10
C CYS A 163 -20.46 8.56 -18.19
N VAL A 164 -20.94 8.75 -19.42
CA VAL A 164 -20.11 9.23 -20.54
C VAL A 164 -19.58 10.64 -20.28
N GLY A 165 -20.43 11.55 -19.79
CA GLY A 165 -20.02 12.92 -19.46
C GLY A 165 -18.99 12.96 -18.33
N LEU A 166 -19.17 12.15 -17.29
CA LEU A 166 -18.27 12.06 -16.14
C LEU A 166 -16.93 11.44 -16.54
N THR A 167 -16.94 10.22 -17.06
CA THR A 167 -15.72 9.42 -17.30
C THR A 167 -15.02 9.73 -18.63
N GLY A 168 -15.76 10.27 -19.60
CA GLY A 168 -15.26 10.48 -20.97
C GLY A 168 -15.18 9.19 -21.78
N ILE A 169 -15.55 8.05 -21.20
CA ILE A 169 -15.57 6.75 -21.89
C ILE A 169 -16.81 6.70 -22.76
N THR A 170 -16.63 6.50 -24.06
CA THR A 170 -17.73 6.46 -25.02
C THR A 170 -18.31 5.05 -25.15
N GLN A 171 -19.55 4.96 -25.64
CA GLN A 171 -20.19 3.67 -25.90
C GLN A 171 -19.38 2.79 -26.88
N ASP A 172 -18.78 3.39 -27.90
CA ASP A 172 -17.97 2.68 -28.90
C ASP A 172 -16.73 2.01 -28.27
N ILE A 173 -16.13 2.65 -27.26
CA ILE A 173 -14.99 2.10 -26.52
C ILE A 173 -15.40 0.83 -25.77
N VAL A 174 -16.49 0.87 -25.00
CA VAL A 174 -16.93 -0.30 -24.21
C VAL A 174 -17.54 -1.39 -25.08
N ASP A 175 -18.16 -1.05 -26.22
CA ASP A 175 -18.73 -2.03 -27.16
C ASP A 175 -17.64 -2.94 -27.76
N LYS A 176 -16.45 -2.37 -28.01
CA LYS A 176 -15.25 -3.04 -28.58
C LYS A 176 -14.32 -3.63 -27.52
N ALA A 177 -14.55 -3.33 -26.24
CA ALA A 177 -13.71 -3.82 -25.15
C ALA A 177 -13.90 -5.33 -24.90
N ASP A 178 -12.90 -5.93 -24.26
CA ASP A 178 -12.96 -7.30 -23.76
C ASP A 178 -13.84 -7.38 -22.49
N THR A 179 -14.35 -8.57 -22.18
CA THR A 179 -15.09 -8.77 -20.92
C THR A 179 -14.15 -8.72 -19.71
N PHE A 180 -14.69 -8.48 -18.52
CA PHE A 180 -13.91 -8.34 -17.30
C PHE A 180 -12.96 -9.54 -17.01
N PRO A 181 -13.39 -10.82 -17.14
CA PRO A 181 -12.46 -11.95 -16.97
C PRO A 181 -11.25 -11.92 -17.91
N GLN A 182 -11.41 -11.49 -19.17
CA GLN A 182 -10.31 -11.38 -20.12
C GLN A 182 -9.37 -10.23 -19.72
N VAL A 183 -9.90 -9.06 -19.39
CA VAL A 183 -9.09 -7.91 -18.93
C VAL A 183 -8.34 -8.24 -17.63
N LEU A 184 -8.99 -8.92 -16.68
CA LEU A 184 -8.33 -9.36 -15.44
C LEU A 184 -7.19 -10.35 -15.72
N GLN A 185 -7.36 -11.26 -16.68
CA GLN A 185 -6.29 -12.15 -17.11
C GLN A 185 -5.11 -11.37 -17.69
N ASN A 186 -5.38 -10.37 -18.55
CA ASN A 186 -4.35 -9.49 -19.11
C ASN A 186 -3.61 -8.71 -18.02
N VAL A 187 -4.30 -8.19 -17.00
CA VAL A 187 -3.69 -7.55 -15.83
C VAL A 187 -2.78 -8.52 -15.07
N VAL A 188 -3.26 -9.74 -14.80
CA VAL A 188 -2.46 -10.76 -14.09
C VAL A 188 -1.19 -11.09 -14.86
N ASP A 189 -1.28 -11.27 -16.18
CA ASP A 189 -0.12 -11.60 -17.01
C ASP A 189 0.84 -10.42 -17.12
N TRP A 190 0.33 -9.20 -17.24
CA TRP A 190 1.13 -7.98 -17.16
C TRP A 190 1.90 -7.91 -15.82
N MET A 191 1.23 -8.12 -14.69
CA MET A 191 1.90 -8.10 -13.38
C MET A 191 2.94 -9.23 -13.22
N ARG A 192 2.69 -10.42 -13.79
CA ARG A 192 3.63 -11.55 -13.78
C ARG A 192 4.87 -11.30 -14.60
N GLN A 193 4.73 -10.66 -15.77
CA GLN A 193 5.87 -10.26 -16.61
C GLN A 193 6.83 -9.30 -15.89
N ARG A 194 6.31 -8.56 -14.89
CA ARG A 194 7.09 -7.67 -14.01
C ARG A 194 7.57 -8.36 -12.73
N GLU A 195 7.42 -9.68 -12.64
CA GLU A 195 7.90 -10.53 -11.54
C GLU A 195 7.35 -10.11 -10.15
N LEU A 196 6.15 -9.52 -10.11
CA LEU A 196 5.52 -9.04 -8.89
C LEU A 196 5.04 -10.20 -8.00
N GLY A 197 5.48 -10.19 -6.73
CA GLY A 197 5.18 -11.23 -5.76
C GLY A 197 6.02 -12.51 -5.91
N THR A 198 6.97 -12.53 -6.86
CA THR A 198 7.98 -13.58 -6.99
C THR A 198 9.38 -13.03 -6.73
N LYS A 199 9.86 -12.12 -7.58
CA LYS A 199 11.17 -11.47 -7.43
C LYS A 199 11.05 -10.17 -6.64
N TYR A 200 10.00 -9.40 -6.90
CA TYR A 200 9.80 -8.10 -6.28
C TYR A 200 8.60 -8.11 -5.35
N SER A 201 8.79 -7.59 -4.15
CA SER A 201 7.70 -7.35 -3.21
C SER A 201 6.84 -6.18 -3.70
N TYR A 202 5.53 -6.28 -3.54
CA TYR A 202 4.63 -5.22 -3.97
C TYR A 202 3.38 -5.11 -3.10
N CYS A 203 2.62 -4.03 -3.28
CA CYS A 203 1.28 -3.91 -2.74
C CYS A 203 0.33 -3.17 -3.69
N MET A 204 -0.97 -3.39 -3.55
CA MET A 204 -2.00 -2.60 -4.22
C MET A 204 -2.26 -1.29 -3.46
N LEU A 205 -2.57 -0.20 -4.17
CA LEU A 205 -2.94 1.10 -3.61
C LEU A 205 -4.11 1.72 -4.38
N THR A 206 -5.06 2.32 -3.68
CA THR A 206 -6.30 2.91 -4.25
C THR A 206 -6.67 4.24 -3.56
N ASP A 207 -7.46 5.09 -4.23
CA ASP A 207 -7.98 6.36 -3.67
C ASP A 207 -9.26 6.18 -2.83
N GLY A 208 -9.11 5.44 -1.74
CA GLY A 208 -10.22 5.07 -0.88
C GLY A 208 -10.41 3.57 -0.85
N SER A 209 -11.57 3.13 -0.39
CA SER A 209 -11.86 1.70 -0.21
C SER A 209 -12.71 1.11 -1.33
N TRP A 210 -13.36 1.96 -2.14
CA TRP A 210 -14.43 1.54 -3.04
C TRP A 210 -13.95 0.65 -4.19
N ASP A 211 -12.76 0.89 -4.74
CA ASP A 211 -12.19 0.08 -5.82
C ASP A 211 -12.21 -1.42 -5.49
N MET A 212 -11.59 -1.77 -4.37
CA MET A 212 -11.47 -3.17 -3.97
C MET A 212 -12.74 -3.67 -3.26
N SER A 213 -13.32 -2.88 -2.35
CA SER A 213 -14.42 -3.36 -1.50
C SER A 213 -15.79 -3.32 -2.18
N LYS A 214 -15.98 -2.42 -3.16
CA LYS A 214 -17.24 -2.21 -3.88
C LYS A 214 -17.10 -2.68 -5.34
N PHE A 215 -16.33 -1.99 -6.17
CA PHE A 215 -16.32 -2.23 -7.62
C PHE A 215 -15.78 -3.62 -7.98
N LEU A 216 -14.56 -3.97 -7.57
CA LEU A 216 -13.99 -5.29 -7.84
C LEU A 216 -14.80 -6.41 -7.19
N ASN A 217 -15.33 -6.19 -5.99
CA ASN A 217 -16.16 -7.15 -5.28
C ASN A 217 -17.49 -7.42 -5.99
N ILE A 218 -18.18 -6.39 -6.48
CA ILE A 218 -19.40 -6.53 -7.28
C ILE A 218 -19.07 -7.19 -8.62
N GLN A 219 -18.05 -6.69 -9.33
CA GLN A 219 -17.65 -7.22 -10.63
C GLN A 219 -17.30 -8.71 -10.57
N CYS A 220 -16.57 -9.14 -9.53
CA CYS A 220 -16.27 -10.56 -9.34
C CYS A 220 -17.54 -11.41 -9.14
N ARG A 221 -18.59 -10.86 -8.50
CA ARG A 221 -19.88 -11.57 -8.34
C ARG A 221 -20.62 -11.68 -9.66
N VAL A 222 -20.70 -10.57 -10.41
CA VAL A 222 -21.33 -10.50 -11.74
C VAL A 222 -20.66 -11.50 -12.69
N SER A 223 -19.33 -11.46 -12.79
CA SER A 223 -18.55 -12.35 -13.66
C SER A 223 -18.36 -13.76 -13.10
N ARG A 224 -18.99 -14.09 -11.96
CA ARG A 224 -18.91 -15.40 -11.29
C ARG A 224 -17.48 -15.88 -11.04
N ILE A 225 -16.58 -14.98 -10.65
CA ILE A 225 -15.20 -15.33 -10.27
C ILE A 225 -14.96 -15.13 -8.77
N LYS A 226 -14.00 -15.88 -8.22
CA LYS A 226 -13.54 -15.64 -6.85
C LYS A 226 -12.80 -14.30 -6.79
N HIS A 227 -12.87 -13.62 -5.65
CA HIS A 227 -12.10 -12.39 -5.45
C HIS A 227 -10.59 -12.70 -5.53
N PRO A 228 -9.80 -11.99 -6.36
CA PRO A 228 -8.38 -12.23 -6.50
C PRO A 228 -7.66 -12.14 -5.16
N SER A 229 -6.76 -13.09 -4.87
CA SER A 229 -6.02 -13.15 -3.61
C SER A 229 -5.11 -11.94 -3.42
N PHE A 230 -4.46 -11.50 -4.50
CA PHE A 230 -3.55 -10.35 -4.48
C PHE A 230 -4.23 -9.01 -4.22
N ALA A 231 -5.53 -8.90 -4.49
CA ALA A 231 -6.32 -7.70 -4.28
C ALA A 231 -7.07 -7.67 -2.93
N LYS A 232 -6.86 -8.66 -2.04
CA LYS A 232 -7.57 -8.74 -0.75
C LYS A 232 -7.05 -7.76 0.31
N LYS A 233 -5.87 -7.20 0.11
CA LYS A 233 -5.20 -6.27 1.04
C LYS A 233 -4.66 -5.12 0.20
N TRP A 234 -4.87 -3.88 0.62
CA TRP A 234 -4.38 -2.72 -0.11
C TRP A 234 -4.07 -1.54 0.82
N ILE A 235 -3.38 -0.56 0.25
CA ILE A 235 -3.17 0.75 0.82
C ILE A 235 -4.31 1.66 0.36
N ASN A 236 -5.16 2.08 1.28
CA ASN A 236 -6.03 3.21 1.07
C ASN A 236 -5.24 4.50 1.32
N ILE A 237 -4.91 5.22 0.25
CA ILE A 237 -4.06 6.40 0.35
C ILE A 237 -4.75 7.54 1.10
N ARG A 238 -6.09 7.65 1.05
CA ARG A 238 -6.84 8.67 1.82
C ARG A 238 -6.62 8.51 3.32
N LYS A 239 -6.68 7.26 3.82
CA LYS A 239 -6.37 6.94 5.22
C LYS A 239 -4.92 7.27 5.56
N SER A 240 -3.98 6.86 4.71
CA SER A 240 -2.56 7.14 4.91
C SER A 240 -2.29 8.65 4.95
N TYR A 241 -2.86 9.41 4.01
CA TYR A 241 -2.70 10.86 3.88
C TYR A 241 -3.24 11.59 5.12
N GLY A 242 -4.50 11.28 5.51
CA GLY A 242 -5.12 11.86 6.70
C GLY A 242 -4.32 11.61 7.97
N ASN A 243 -3.85 10.37 8.16
CA ASN A 243 -3.05 10.01 9.33
C ASN A 243 -1.67 10.67 9.35
N PHE A 244 -1.04 10.81 8.19
CA PHE A 244 0.33 11.30 8.08
C PHE A 244 0.40 12.83 8.20
N TYR A 245 -0.43 13.55 7.45
CA TYR A 245 -0.50 15.01 7.46
C TYR A 245 -1.47 15.59 8.51
N LYS A 246 -2.15 14.72 9.28
CA LYS A 246 -3.07 15.09 10.37
C LYS A 246 -4.26 15.94 9.89
N VAL A 247 -4.87 15.52 8.79
CA VAL A 247 -6.06 16.17 8.23
C VAL A 247 -7.30 15.29 8.35
N PRO A 248 -8.50 15.88 8.51
CA PRO A 248 -9.75 15.13 8.55
C PRO A 248 -10.11 14.53 7.18
N ARG A 249 -10.98 13.50 7.19
CA ARG A 249 -11.38 12.73 6.00
C ARG A 249 -11.99 13.57 4.88
N ASN A 250 -12.69 14.67 5.19
CA ASN A 250 -13.23 15.56 4.16
C ASN A 250 -12.14 16.30 3.36
N GLN A 251 -10.89 16.31 3.84
CA GLN A 251 -9.73 16.91 3.17
C GLN A 251 -8.87 15.89 2.40
N THR A 252 -9.37 14.66 2.21
CA THR A 252 -8.64 13.57 1.54
C THR A 252 -9.26 13.20 0.19
N LYS A 253 -9.99 14.11 -0.47
CA LYS A 253 -10.38 13.91 -1.87
C LYS A 253 -9.16 14.16 -2.76
N LEU A 254 -9.03 13.44 -3.88
CA LEU A 254 -7.87 13.51 -4.77
C LEU A 254 -7.40 14.95 -5.06
N MET A 255 -8.30 15.79 -5.59
CA MET A 255 -8.01 17.19 -5.90
C MET A 255 -7.53 18.00 -4.69
N ILE A 256 -8.13 17.80 -3.52
CA ILE A 256 -7.76 18.50 -2.28
C ILE A 256 -6.39 18.04 -1.78
N MET A 257 -6.07 16.74 -1.92
CA MET A 257 -4.76 16.21 -1.55
C MET A 257 -3.66 16.82 -2.43
N LEU A 258 -3.88 16.88 -3.76
CA LEU A 258 -2.96 17.53 -4.69
C LEU A 258 -2.77 19.02 -4.33
N GLU A 259 -3.86 19.76 -4.17
CA GLU A 259 -3.85 21.18 -3.84
C GLU A 259 -3.07 21.45 -2.54
N LYS A 260 -3.32 20.67 -1.48
CA LYS A 260 -2.64 20.82 -0.19
C LYS A 260 -1.16 20.49 -0.23
N LEU A 261 -0.74 19.63 -1.17
CA LEU A 261 0.67 19.36 -1.46
C LEU A 261 1.29 20.41 -2.39
N GLY A 262 0.49 21.36 -2.91
CA GLY A 262 0.92 22.37 -3.88
C GLY A 262 1.18 21.80 -5.27
N MET A 263 0.41 20.78 -5.65
CA MET A 263 0.41 20.17 -6.98
C MET A 263 -0.91 20.46 -7.70
N SER A 264 -0.84 20.60 -9.02
CA SER A 264 -2.01 20.59 -9.89
C SER A 264 -2.34 19.17 -10.33
N TYR A 265 -3.61 18.93 -10.65
CA TYR A 265 -4.04 17.75 -11.39
C TYR A 265 -3.44 17.74 -12.80
N ASP A 266 -3.11 16.56 -13.30
CA ASP A 266 -2.57 16.35 -14.65
C ASP A 266 -3.45 15.33 -15.41
N GLY A 267 -3.82 15.64 -16.65
CA GLY A 267 -4.75 14.83 -17.45
C GLY A 267 -6.23 15.16 -17.23
N ARG A 268 -7.12 14.19 -17.48
CA ARG A 268 -8.57 14.33 -17.40
C ARG A 268 -9.12 13.71 -16.10
N PRO A 269 -9.78 14.49 -15.22
CA PRO A 269 -10.48 13.93 -14.05
C PRO A 269 -11.48 12.84 -14.46
N HIS A 270 -11.58 11.77 -13.68
CA HIS A 270 -12.43 10.60 -13.97
C HIS A 270 -12.03 9.84 -15.24
N SER A 271 -10.79 9.98 -15.69
CA SER A 271 -10.12 8.95 -16.46
C SER A 271 -9.28 8.13 -15.48
N GLY A 272 -9.56 6.83 -15.37
CA GLY A 272 -8.96 6.00 -14.33
C GLY A 272 -7.43 5.98 -14.42
N LEU A 273 -6.86 5.98 -15.62
CA LEU A 273 -5.40 6.05 -15.78
C LEU A 273 -4.80 7.38 -15.30
N ASP A 274 -5.42 8.51 -15.64
CA ASP A 274 -4.93 9.82 -15.23
C ASP A 274 -5.10 10.01 -13.71
N ASP A 275 -6.22 9.57 -13.14
CA ASP A 275 -6.41 9.55 -11.70
C ASP A 275 -5.36 8.66 -11.00
N SER A 276 -5.11 7.45 -11.52
CA SER A 276 -4.05 6.55 -11.01
C SER A 276 -2.66 7.20 -11.03
N LYS A 277 -2.31 7.94 -12.09
CA LYS A 277 -1.03 8.69 -12.16
C LYS A 277 -0.97 9.81 -11.12
N ASN A 278 -2.06 10.55 -10.92
CA ASN A 278 -2.13 11.59 -9.89
C ASN A 278 -2.04 11.01 -8.47
N ILE A 279 -2.67 9.87 -8.22
CA ILE A 279 -2.54 9.11 -6.98
C ILE A 279 -1.09 8.66 -6.77
N ALA A 280 -0.41 8.17 -7.81
CA ALA A 280 1.00 7.82 -7.75
C ALA A 280 1.89 9.04 -7.43
N ARG A 281 1.61 10.23 -7.99
CA ARG A 281 2.30 11.49 -7.63
C ARG A 281 2.13 11.85 -6.14
N ILE A 282 0.94 11.62 -5.57
CA ILE A 282 0.72 11.78 -4.12
C ILE A 282 1.53 10.74 -3.34
N ALA A 283 1.53 9.47 -3.78
CA ALA A 283 2.28 8.42 -3.13
C ALA A 283 3.79 8.72 -3.10
N ILE A 284 4.37 9.11 -4.24
CA ILE A 284 5.76 9.58 -4.37
C ILE A 284 6.03 10.70 -3.37
N ARG A 285 5.16 11.73 -3.34
CA ARG A 285 5.31 12.86 -2.43
C ARG A 285 5.33 12.43 -0.97
N MET A 286 4.42 11.53 -0.59
CA MET A 286 4.34 11.01 0.77
C MET A 286 5.59 10.21 1.16
N LEU A 287 6.10 9.37 0.25
CA LEU A 287 7.35 8.63 0.44
C LEU A 287 8.55 9.58 0.63
N GLN A 288 8.66 10.61 -0.21
CA GLN A 288 9.70 11.66 -0.09
C GLN A 288 9.59 12.42 1.24
N ASP A 289 8.38 12.67 1.72
CA ASP A 289 8.14 13.30 3.02
C ASP A 289 8.40 12.34 4.20
N GLY A 290 8.78 11.09 3.95
CA GLY A 290 9.15 10.09 4.95
C GLY A 290 7.94 9.31 5.50
N CYS A 291 6.83 9.27 4.76
CA CYS A 291 5.74 8.35 5.05
C CYS A 291 6.12 6.94 4.58
N GLN A 292 6.02 5.95 5.45
CA GLN A 292 6.02 4.56 5.02
C GLN A 292 4.56 4.20 4.70
N LEU A 293 4.20 4.14 3.42
CA LEU A 293 2.85 3.70 3.00
C LEU A 293 2.72 2.20 3.26
N ARG A 294 1.69 1.77 3.99
CA ARG A 294 1.51 0.37 4.39
C ARG A 294 0.08 -0.07 4.16
N VAL A 295 -0.12 -1.36 3.92
CA VAL A 295 -1.45 -1.96 3.84
C VAL A 295 -2.24 -1.60 5.09
N ASN A 296 -3.39 -0.98 4.90
CA ASN A 296 -4.23 -0.46 5.98
C ASN A 296 -5.71 -0.87 5.82
N GLU A 297 -6.07 -1.54 4.73
CA GLU A 297 -7.40 -2.11 4.48
C GLU A 297 -7.30 -3.53 3.90
N LYS A 298 -8.33 -4.33 4.16
CA LYS A 298 -8.49 -5.67 3.61
C LYS A 298 -9.95 -6.07 3.41
N MET A 299 -10.19 -7.00 2.51
CA MET A 299 -11.43 -7.78 2.40
C MET A 299 -11.29 -9.10 3.18
N HIS A 300 -12.23 -9.36 4.08
CA HIS A 300 -12.36 -10.66 4.76
C HIS A 300 -13.83 -11.05 4.87
N ALA A 301 -14.19 -12.27 4.48
CA ALA A 301 -15.57 -12.75 4.45
C ALA A 301 -16.57 -11.79 3.75
N GLY A 302 -16.12 -11.08 2.70
CA GLY A 302 -16.94 -10.11 1.98
C GLY A 302 -17.12 -8.75 2.66
N GLN A 303 -16.47 -8.52 3.80
CA GLN A 303 -16.51 -7.27 4.56
C GLN A 303 -15.17 -6.52 4.49
N LEU A 304 -15.27 -5.18 4.47
CA LEU A 304 -14.13 -4.28 4.57
C LEU A 304 -13.64 -4.21 6.02
N MET A 305 -12.35 -4.43 6.24
CA MET A 305 -11.71 -4.32 7.55
C MET A 305 -10.45 -3.46 7.49
N THR A 306 -10.10 -2.83 8.61
CA THR A 306 -8.82 -2.13 8.77
C THR A 306 -7.71 -3.13 9.11
N VAL A 307 -6.50 -2.91 8.59
CA VAL A 307 -5.29 -3.65 8.97
C VAL A 307 -4.51 -2.84 10.01
N SER A 308 -4.05 -3.50 11.07
CA SER A 308 -3.33 -2.84 12.16
C SER A 308 -1.98 -2.30 11.68
N SER A 309 -1.63 -1.09 12.11
CA SER A 309 -0.29 -0.53 11.90
C SER A 309 0.83 -1.30 12.63
N SER A 310 0.50 -2.16 13.59
CA SER A 310 1.48 -3.02 14.27
C SER A 310 1.76 -4.34 13.54
N THR A 311 0.94 -4.72 12.55
CA THR A 311 1.18 -5.92 11.74
C THR A 311 2.49 -5.75 10.95
N PRO A 312 3.34 -6.78 10.79
CA PRO A 312 4.54 -6.68 9.94
C PRO A 312 4.22 -6.25 8.51
N LEU A 313 5.19 -5.64 7.83
CA LEU A 313 5.05 -5.34 6.40
C LEU A 313 5.10 -6.64 5.60
N GLU A 314 4.04 -6.94 4.85
CA GLU A 314 3.90 -8.16 4.06
C GLU A 314 3.46 -7.77 2.66
N GLY A 315 4.21 -8.22 1.64
CA GLY A 315 3.85 -8.01 0.24
C GLY A 315 2.58 -8.76 -0.15
N ALA A 316 1.92 -8.30 -1.22
CA ALA A 316 0.85 -9.05 -1.85
C ALA A 316 1.41 -10.35 -2.47
N PRO A 317 0.62 -11.45 -2.48
CA PRO A 317 1.04 -12.68 -3.12
C PRO A 317 1.20 -12.50 -4.63
N ALA A 318 1.98 -13.37 -5.27
CA ALA A 318 2.08 -13.41 -6.74
C ALA A 318 0.68 -13.46 -7.39
N PRO A 319 0.39 -12.62 -8.39
CA PRO A 319 -0.93 -12.52 -8.97
C PRO A 319 -1.28 -13.80 -9.74
N GLN A 320 -2.52 -14.25 -9.54
CA GLN A 320 -3.08 -15.43 -10.19
C GLN A 320 -4.51 -15.14 -10.62
N MET A 321 -4.87 -15.64 -11.81
CA MET A 321 -6.24 -15.58 -12.29
C MET A 321 -7.14 -16.38 -11.34
N PRO A 322 -8.19 -15.78 -10.76
CA PRO A 322 -9.08 -16.50 -9.87
C PRO A 322 -9.88 -17.57 -10.62
N ARG A 323 -10.19 -18.67 -9.93
CA ARG A 323 -11.13 -19.66 -10.45
C ARG A 323 -12.55 -19.07 -10.50
N TYR A 324 -13.35 -19.54 -11.46
CA TYR A 324 -14.79 -19.34 -11.44
C TYR A 324 -15.41 -19.91 -10.15
N ARG A 325 -16.51 -19.30 -9.70
CA ARG A 325 -17.36 -19.83 -8.65
C ARG A 325 -18.29 -20.85 -9.32
N ASN A 326 -18.32 -22.05 -8.75
CA ASN A 326 -19.28 -23.09 -9.14
C ASN A 326 -20.70 -22.67 -8.79
#